data_AF-A0A137P357-F1
#
_entry.id   AF-A0A137P357-F1
#
_cell.length_a   1.000
_cell.length_b   1.000
_cell.length_c   1.000
_cell.angle_alpha   90.00
_cell.angle_beta   90.00
_cell.angle_gamma   90.00
#
_symmetry.space_group_name_H-M   'P 1'
#
loop_
_entity.id
_entity.type
_entity.pdbx_description
1 polymer ?
#
loop_
_entity_poly.entity_id
_entity_poly.type
_entity_poly.pdbx_seq_one_letter_code
_entity_poly.pdbx_strand_id
1 'polypeptide(L)'
;RKILNKEDLRFYHIFVIPFLSERPKVADKSEEAGQAQEESKVKEPPTTILGKAYAAVTHGFTIDVTSVEHDPRLQAMHDDAIQYDANTEYMYSFLQVVTASMASFAHGSNDVANAIGPLSAVYYIWHTGKLPDSKTPVPLWILAVGGAAIDIGLLTYGYNIMKSLGNHITFHSPSRGFSMELGASLTVLTASKINVPVSTTHCITGATAGVGLCSGKWNAVNWRLVAQCFFSWIVTVPFAALVSGLVFAFASRAPSLV
;
A
#
# COMPACT_ATOMS: atom_id res chain seq x y z
N ARG A 1 4.29 7.33 -31.82
CA ARG A 1 2.85 7.66 -31.97
C ARG A 1 2.29 8.42 -30.77
N LYS A 2 2.43 7.94 -29.52
CA LYS A 2 1.95 8.66 -28.33
C LYS A 2 2.55 10.08 -28.17
N ILE A 3 3.87 10.20 -28.33
CA ILE A 3 4.60 11.47 -28.12
C ILE A 3 4.50 12.39 -29.34
N LEU A 4 4.55 11.85 -30.57
CA LEU A 4 4.49 12.65 -31.81
C LEU A 4 3.05 13.03 -32.22
N ASN A 5 2.08 12.13 -32.09
CA ASN A 5 0.72 12.28 -32.64
C ASN A 5 -0.36 12.51 -31.56
N LYS A 6 0.01 12.53 -30.28
CA LYS A 6 -0.92 12.62 -29.13
C LYS A 6 -2.02 11.54 -29.14
N GLU A 7 -1.72 10.34 -29.64
CA GLU A 7 -2.66 9.21 -29.60
C GLU A 7 -2.80 8.64 -28.18
N ASP A 8 -4.02 8.24 -27.80
CA ASP A 8 -4.29 7.56 -26.53
C ASP A 8 -3.76 6.12 -26.52
N LEU A 9 -2.46 5.99 -26.22
CA LEU A 9 -1.77 4.71 -26.14
C LEU A 9 -1.43 4.38 -24.69
N ARG A 10 -2.07 3.34 -24.14
CA ARG A 10 -1.72 2.76 -22.84
C ARG A 10 -0.47 1.89 -22.92
N PHE A 11 0.26 1.75 -21.82
CA PHE A 11 1.60 1.14 -21.77
C PHE A 11 1.70 -0.26 -22.40
N TYR A 12 0.70 -1.12 -22.20
CA TYR A 12 0.67 -2.47 -22.78
C TYR A 12 0.56 -2.51 -24.31
N HIS A 13 0.24 -1.39 -24.97
CA HIS A 13 0.21 -1.33 -26.42
C HIS A 13 1.61 -1.27 -27.05
N ILE A 14 2.68 -1.03 -26.28
CA ILE A 14 4.03 -0.77 -26.82
C ILE A 14 4.57 -1.92 -27.71
N PHE A 15 4.19 -3.15 -27.40
CA PHE A 15 4.58 -4.34 -28.15
C PHE A 15 3.69 -4.65 -29.36
N VAL A 16 2.56 -3.95 -29.51
CA VAL A 16 1.55 -4.18 -30.55
C VAL A 16 1.31 -2.94 -31.42
N ILE A 17 2.02 -1.83 -31.17
CA ILE A 17 1.95 -0.57 -31.93
C ILE A 17 2.00 -0.77 -33.45
N PRO A 18 2.89 -1.61 -34.04
CA PRO A 18 2.93 -1.75 -35.50
C PRO A 18 1.70 -2.42 -36.11
N PHE A 19 0.84 -3.06 -35.30
CA PHE A 19 -0.35 -3.78 -35.77
C PHE A 19 -1.67 -3.09 -35.42
N LEU A 20 -1.63 -1.92 -34.76
CA LEU A 20 -2.82 -1.18 -34.34
C LEU A 20 -3.15 -0.06 -35.33
N SER A 21 -4.44 0.07 -35.67
CA SER A 21 -4.99 1.21 -36.40
C SER A 21 -4.88 2.49 -35.58
N GLU A 22 -4.84 3.65 -36.25
CA GLU A 22 -4.76 4.96 -35.59
C GLU A 22 -5.92 5.16 -34.61
N ARG A 23 -5.59 5.61 -33.40
CA ARG A 23 -6.54 5.86 -32.31
C ARG A 23 -6.88 7.34 -32.21
N PRO A 24 -8.04 7.70 -31.62
CA PRO A 24 -8.41 9.09 -31.38
C PRO A 24 -7.32 9.82 -30.56
N LYS A 25 -7.13 11.10 -30.88
CA LYS A 25 -6.14 11.97 -30.24
C LYS A 25 -6.67 12.45 -28.89
N VAL A 26 -5.81 12.50 -27.88
CA VAL A 26 -6.13 12.97 -26.53
C VAL A 26 -6.49 14.46 -26.59
N ALA A 27 -7.70 14.83 -26.19
CA ALA A 27 -8.18 16.21 -26.10
C ALA A 27 -7.53 16.95 -24.92
N ASP A 28 -7.45 18.29 -24.99
CA ASP A 28 -6.84 19.11 -23.94
C ASP A 28 -7.62 19.02 -22.62
N LYS A 29 -6.87 19.05 -21.50
CA LYS A 29 -7.30 18.77 -20.11
C LYS A 29 -8.51 19.58 -19.58
N SER A 30 -9.03 20.56 -20.31
CA SER A 30 -10.28 21.26 -19.99
C SER A 30 -11.54 20.43 -20.26
N GLU A 31 -11.48 19.41 -21.13
CA GLU A 31 -12.62 18.52 -21.39
C GLU A 31 -12.64 17.26 -20.49
N GLU A 32 -11.48 16.79 -20.03
CA GLU A 32 -11.38 15.64 -19.11
C GLU A 32 -12.00 15.92 -17.74
N ALA A 33 -11.97 17.17 -17.25
CA ALA A 33 -12.62 17.54 -15.99
C ALA A 33 -14.16 17.48 -16.09
N GLY A 34 -14.72 17.72 -17.28
CA GLY A 34 -16.15 17.57 -17.55
C GLY A 34 -16.56 16.10 -17.75
N GLN A 35 -15.73 15.31 -18.44
CA GLN A 35 -16.01 13.90 -18.72
C GLN A 35 -15.75 12.96 -17.53
N ALA A 36 -14.75 13.25 -16.69
CA ALA A 36 -14.52 12.49 -15.44
C ALA A 36 -15.67 12.65 -14.43
N GLN A 37 -16.42 13.76 -14.49
CA GLN A 37 -17.64 13.93 -13.70
C GLN A 37 -18.83 13.16 -14.30
N GLU A 38 -18.88 12.96 -15.62
CA GLU A 38 -19.97 12.24 -16.30
C GLU A 38 -19.86 10.71 -16.19
N GLU A 39 -18.65 10.13 -16.21
CA GLU A 39 -18.44 8.69 -15.96
C GLU A 39 -18.69 8.27 -14.49
N SER A 40 -18.79 9.23 -13.56
CA SER A 40 -19.17 8.96 -12.16
C SER A 40 -20.66 8.61 -11.97
N LYS A 41 -21.49 8.74 -13.01
CA LYS A 41 -22.92 8.40 -12.93
C LYS A 41 -23.20 6.93 -13.24
N VAL A 42 -23.39 6.19 -12.15
CA VAL A 42 -24.26 5.00 -12.01
C VAL A 42 -23.88 3.79 -12.87
N LYS A 43 -22.92 3.00 -12.38
CA LYS A 43 -22.82 1.58 -12.76
C LYS A 43 -23.89 0.82 -11.97
N GLU A 44 -24.95 0.36 -12.63
CA GLU A 44 -26.04 -0.39 -11.99
C GLU A 44 -25.49 -1.60 -11.21
N PRO A 45 -26.00 -1.88 -9.99
CA PRO A 45 -25.50 -2.99 -9.19
C PRO A 45 -25.81 -4.33 -9.90
N PRO A 46 -24.87 -5.29 -9.91
CA PRO A 46 -25.07 -6.55 -10.60
C PRO A 46 -26.28 -7.30 -10.03
N THR A 47 -27.23 -7.65 -10.89
CA THR A 47 -28.50 -8.29 -10.52
C THR A 47 -28.33 -9.79 -10.22
N THR A 48 -27.28 -10.43 -10.74
CA THR A 48 -26.99 -11.86 -10.58
C THR A 48 -26.18 -12.15 -9.29
N ILE A 49 -26.48 -13.23 -8.57
CA ILE A 49 -25.77 -13.65 -7.34
C ILE A 49 -24.26 -13.78 -7.57
N LEU A 50 -23.86 -14.34 -8.72
CA LEU A 50 -22.46 -14.47 -9.12
C LEU A 50 -21.79 -13.09 -9.37
N GLY A 51 -22.56 -12.14 -9.89
CA GLY A 51 -22.11 -10.76 -10.11
C GLY A 51 -21.98 -9.98 -8.81
N LYS A 52 -22.85 -10.22 -7.82
CA LYS A 52 -22.72 -9.65 -6.47
C LYS A 52 -21.51 -10.20 -5.72
N ALA A 53 -21.25 -11.51 -5.83
CA ALA A 53 -20.06 -12.12 -5.27
C ALA A 53 -18.78 -11.61 -5.94
N TYR A 54 -18.76 -11.52 -7.27
CA TYR A 54 -17.65 -10.93 -8.02
C TYR A 54 -17.44 -9.46 -7.63
N ALA A 55 -18.50 -8.65 -7.58
CA ALA A 55 -18.42 -7.24 -7.19
C ALA A 55 -17.96 -7.04 -5.74
N ALA A 56 -18.34 -7.92 -4.81
CA ALA A 56 -17.88 -7.86 -3.43
C ALA A 56 -16.36 -8.17 -3.33
N VAL A 57 -15.88 -9.16 -4.08
CA VAL A 57 -14.44 -9.50 -4.12
C VAL A 57 -13.62 -8.44 -4.85
N THR A 58 -14.17 -7.84 -5.92
CA THR A 58 -13.47 -6.80 -6.69
C THR A 58 -13.64 -5.39 -6.14
N HIS A 59 -14.45 -5.21 -5.08
CA HIS A 59 -14.78 -3.89 -4.54
C HIS A 59 -13.53 -3.08 -4.19
N GLY A 60 -12.54 -3.72 -3.57
CA GLY A 60 -11.28 -3.07 -3.19
C GLY A 60 -10.46 -2.51 -4.37
N PHE A 61 -10.62 -3.06 -5.58
CA PHE A 61 -9.92 -2.57 -6.79
C PHE A 61 -10.60 -1.38 -7.45
N THR A 62 -11.91 -1.25 -7.25
CA THR A 62 -12.75 -0.26 -7.95
C THR A 62 -12.94 1.04 -7.19
N ILE A 63 -12.51 1.08 -5.92
CA ILE A 63 -12.63 2.29 -5.10
C ILE A 63 -11.54 3.26 -5.51
N ASP A 64 -11.98 4.44 -5.95
CA ASP A 64 -11.09 5.58 -6.06
C ASP A 64 -10.72 6.07 -4.65
N VAL A 65 -9.46 5.89 -4.27
CA VAL A 65 -8.88 6.37 -3.01
C VAL A 65 -8.30 7.78 -3.11
N THR A 66 -8.25 8.34 -4.32
CA THR A 66 -7.69 9.68 -4.60
C THR A 66 -8.70 10.79 -4.47
N SER A 67 -10.01 10.48 -4.41
CA SER A 67 -11.05 11.47 -4.18
C SER A 67 -10.81 12.17 -2.84
N VAL A 68 -10.25 13.37 -2.91
CA VAL A 68 -9.95 14.20 -1.76
C VAL A 68 -11.30 14.61 -1.17
N GLU A 69 -11.59 14.14 0.05
CA GLU A 69 -12.69 14.68 0.84
C GLU A 69 -12.47 16.19 0.94
N HIS A 70 -13.51 17.00 0.70
CA HIS A 70 -13.40 18.47 0.67
C HIS A 70 -13.14 19.03 2.09
N ASP A 71 -11.99 18.68 2.68
CA ASP A 71 -11.49 19.24 3.92
C ASP A 71 -10.65 20.47 3.57
N PRO A 72 -11.09 21.69 3.96
CA PRO A 72 -10.35 22.92 3.69
C PRO A 72 -8.92 22.91 4.23
N ARG A 73 -8.66 22.16 5.31
CA ARG A 73 -7.31 22.05 5.89
C ARG A 73 -6.37 21.23 5.02
N LEU A 74 -6.91 20.18 4.40
CA LEU A 74 -6.15 19.31 3.53
C LEU A 74 -5.75 20.01 2.24
N GLN A 75 -6.69 20.78 1.67
CA GLN A 75 -6.43 21.64 0.51
C GLN A 75 -5.35 22.68 0.82
N ALA A 76 -5.45 23.39 1.95
CA ALA A 76 -4.43 24.35 2.36
C ALA A 76 -3.02 23.73 2.50
N MET A 77 -2.93 22.49 3.01
CA MET A 77 -1.67 21.74 3.08
C MET A 77 -1.13 21.39 1.68
N HIS A 78 -2.00 21.00 0.75
CA HIS A 78 -1.63 20.69 -0.63
C HIS A 78 -1.18 21.94 -1.40
N ASP A 79 -1.83 23.08 -1.18
CA ASP A 79 -1.44 24.38 -1.75
C ASP A 79 -0.08 24.86 -1.22
N ASP A 80 0.25 24.48 0.02
CA ASP A 80 1.53 24.80 0.61
C ASP A 80 2.70 23.98 0.04
N ALA A 81 2.42 22.81 -0.54
CA ALA A 81 3.42 21.96 -1.15
C ALA A 81 3.93 22.54 -2.49
N ILE A 82 5.23 22.47 -2.71
CA ILE A 82 5.84 22.87 -4.00
C ILE A 82 5.31 21.93 -5.09
N GLN A 83 4.65 22.47 -6.12
CA GLN A 83 4.20 21.72 -7.28
C GLN A 83 5.26 21.77 -8.39
N TYR A 84 5.62 20.60 -8.93
CA TYR A 84 6.60 20.47 -10.01
C TYR A 84 5.94 20.50 -11.39
N ASP A 85 6.73 20.76 -12.43
CA ASP A 85 6.23 20.78 -13.81
C ASP A 85 5.61 19.44 -14.22
N ALA A 86 4.53 19.50 -15.01
CA ALA A 86 3.77 18.33 -15.42
C ALA A 86 4.60 17.32 -16.21
N ASN A 87 5.59 17.76 -17.00
CA ASN A 87 6.46 16.85 -17.74
C ASN A 87 7.40 16.08 -16.79
N THR A 88 7.85 16.74 -15.72
CA THR A 88 8.67 16.10 -14.68
C THR A 88 7.87 15.03 -13.96
N GLU A 89 6.65 15.35 -13.51
CA GLU A 89 5.78 14.39 -12.82
C GLU A 89 5.40 13.21 -13.72
N TYR A 90 5.19 13.45 -15.03
CA TYR A 90 4.94 12.37 -15.99
C TYR A 90 6.14 11.43 -16.14
N MET A 91 7.36 11.96 -16.19
CA MET A 91 8.59 11.15 -16.23
C MET A 91 8.74 10.31 -14.95
N TYR A 92 8.49 10.92 -13.78
CA TYR A 92 8.57 10.23 -12.49
C TYR A 92 7.48 9.18 -12.29
N SER A 93 6.34 9.29 -12.97
CA SER A 93 5.27 8.28 -12.91
C SER A 93 5.77 6.88 -13.28
N PHE A 94 6.65 6.78 -14.27
CA PHE A 94 7.27 5.49 -14.63
C PHE A 94 8.22 4.99 -13.52
N LEU A 95 9.05 5.89 -13.00
CA LEU A 95 9.99 5.55 -11.93
C LEU A 95 9.26 5.13 -10.65
N GLN A 96 8.14 5.79 -10.34
CA GLN A 96 7.30 5.47 -9.19
C GLN A 96 6.75 4.04 -9.29
N VAL A 97 6.33 3.57 -10.47
CA VAL A 97 5.86 2.17 -10.61
C VAL A 97 6.97 1.17 -10.24
N VAL A 98 8.21 1.48 -10.62
CA VAL A 98 9.37 0.64 -10.28
C VAL A 98 9.64 0.66 -8.77
N THR A 99 9.60 1.84 -8.14
CA THR A 99 9.81 1.96 -6.69
C THR A 99 8.66 1.38 -5.88
N ALA A 100 7.42 1.49 -6.34
CA ALA A 100 6.26 0.87 -5.72
C ALA A 100 6.36 -0.65 -5.75
N SER A 101 6.87 -1.21 -6.85
CA SER A 101 7.15 -2.65 -6.97
C SER A 101 8.26 -3.08 -5.99
N MET A 102 9.32 -2.28 -5.87
CA MET A 102 10.39 -2.50 -4.89
C MET A 102 9.87 -2.41 -3.45
N ALA A 103 9.00 -1.44 -3.15
CA ALA A 103 8.37 -1.27 -1.85
C ALA A 103 7.46 -2.43 -1.50
N SER A 104 6.66 -2.90 -2.46
CA SER A 104 5.82 -4.09 -2.31
C SER A 104 6.65 -5.34 -2.01
N PHE A 105 7.76 -5.53 -2.73
CA PHE A 105 8.68 -6.63 -2.47
C PHE A 105 9.32 -6.53 -1.08
N ALA A 106 9.83 -5.35 -0.72
CA ALA A 106 10.43 -5.10 0.60
C ALA A 106 9.42 -5.37 1.73
N HIS A 107 8.20 -4.86 1.57
CA HIS A 107 7.09 -5.07 2.51
C HIS A 107 6.77 -6.56 2.67
N GLY A 108 6.58 -7.29 1.57
CA GLY A 108 6.34 -8.73 1.60
C GLY A 108 7.48 -9.49 2.29
N SER A 109 8.73 -9.16 1.98
CA SER A 109 9.90 -9.86 2.55
C SER A 109 10.02 -9.70 4.07
N ASN A 110 9.65 -8.53 4.60
CA ASN A 110 9.74 -8.23 6.02
C ASN A 110 8.50 -8.72 6.78
N ASP A 111 7.30 -8.53 6.21
CA ASP A 111 6.06 -8.70 6.96
C ASP A 111 5.51 -10.14 6.91
N VAL A 112 5.95 -10.96 5.94
CA VAL A 112 5.67 -12.41 5.94
C VAL A 112 6.16 -13.07 7.23
N ALA A 113 7.33 -12.64 7.75
CA ALA A 113 7.91 -13.21 8.97
C ALA A 113 7.01 -13.02 10.20
N ASN A 114 6.22 -11.93 10.26
CA ASN A 114 5.36 -11.63 11.40
C ASN A 114 4.25 -12.65 11.60
N ALA A 115 3.66 -13.16 10.49
CA ALA A 115 2.61 -14.17 10.54
C ALA A 115 3.16 -15.60 10.43
N ILE A 116 4.15 -15.80 9.56
CA ILE A 116 4.69 -17.13 9.27
C ILE A 116 5.66 -17.62 10.34
N GLY A 117 6.37 -16.72 11.03
CA GLY A 117 7.26 -17.08 12.14
C GLY A 117 6.56 -17.95 13.20
N PRO A 118 5.50 -17.46 13.86
CA PRO A 118 4.74 -18.24 14.84
C PRO A 118 4.14 -19.52 14.25
N LEU A 119 3.55 -19.45 13.04
CA LEU A 119 2.94 -20.62 12.39
C LEU A 119 3.97 -21.73 12.10
N SER A 120 5.16 -21.34 11.64
CA SER A 120 6.26 -22.27 11.36
C SER A 120 6.79 -22.93 12.64
N ALA A 121 6.84 -22.19 13.75
CA ALA A 121 7.25 -22.72 15.04
C ALA A 121 6.26 -23.77 15.55
N VAL A 122 4.95 -23.50 15.45
CA VAL A 122 3.90 -24.47 15.83
C VAL A 122 3.99 -25.73 14.97
N TYR A 123 4.13 -25.57 13.64
CA TYR A 123 4.27 -26.69 12.72
C TYR A 123 5.50 -27.55 13.03
N TYR A 124 6.64 -26.91 13.31
CA TYR A 124 7.88 -27.61 13.63
C TYR A 124 7.79 -28.40 14.94
N ILE A 125 7.24 -27.80 15.99
CA ILE A 125 7.04 -28.47 17.29
C ILE A 125 6.09 -29.65 17.12
N TRP A 126 5.00 -29.48 16.35
CA TRP A 126 4.04 -30.55 16.10
C TRP A 126 4.66 -31.76 15.39
N HIS A 127 5.57 -31.53 14.44
CA HIS A 127 6.20 -32.62 13.68
C HIS A 127 7.40 -33.27 14.39
N THR A 128 8.21 -32.49 15.11
CA THR A 128 9.50 -32.96 15.66
C THR A 128 9.49 -33.17 17.17
N GLY A 129 8.51 -32.59 17.87
CA GLY A 129 8.48 -32.54 19.34
C GLY A 129 9.61 -31.71 19.97
N LYS A 130 10.39 -30.98 19.17
CA LYS A 130 11.52 -30.16 19.62
C LYS A 130 11.25 -28.68 19.38
N LEU A 131 11.89 -27.85 20.20
CA LEU A 131 11.86 -26.40 20.01
C LEU A 131 12.67 -26.03 18.76
N PRO A 132 12.18 -25.09 17.93
CA PRO A 132 12.91 -24.61 16.76
C PRO A 132 14.11 -23.76 17.20
N ASP A 133 15.29 -24.08 16.67
CA ASP A 133 16.48 -23.24 16.78
C ASP A 133 16.41 -22.08 15.78
N SER A 134 17.24 -21.05 15.99
CA SER A 134 17.35 -19.86 15.13
C SER A 134 17.77 -20.14 13.67
N LYS A 135 18.16 -21.38 13.34
CA LYS A 135 18.51 -21.83 11.98
C LYS A 135 17.49 -22.80 11.37
N THR A 136 16.34 -23.01 12.01
CA THR A 136 15.33 -23.96 11.53
C THR A 136 14.75 -23.45 10.21
N PRO A 137 14.87 -24.21 9.10
CA PRO A 137 14.34 -23.77 7.81
C PRO A 137 12.82 -23.79 7.85
N VAL A 138 12.21 -22.71 7.37
CA VAL A 138 10.75 -22.61 7.25
C VAL A 138 10.30 -23.31 5.96
N PRO A 139 9.31 -24.22 6.00
CA PRO A 139 8.80 -24.88 4.80
C PRO A 139 8.22 -23.90 3.77
N LEU A 140 8.59 -24.07 2.50
CA LEU A 140 8.23 -23.15 1.41
C LEU A 140 6.71 -22.99 1.23
N TRP A 141 5.94 -24.06 1.45
CA TRP A 141 4.48 -24.00 1.32
C TRP A 141 3.84 -23.06 2.36
N ILE A 142 4.41 -22.96 3.56
CA ILE A 142 3.92 -22.05 4.61
C ILE A 142 4.16 -20.60 4.18
N LEU A 143 5.32 -20.32 3.58
CA LEU A 143 5.62 -18.99 3.01
C LEU A 143 4.66 -18.65 1.88
N ALA A 144 4.36 -19.62 0.99
CA ALA A 144 3.42 -19.41 -0.11
C ALA A 144 2.01 -19.08 0.38
N VAL A 145 1.53 -19.78 1.41
CA VAL A 145 0.24 -19.47 2.06
C VAL A 145 0.27 -18.08 2.69
N GLY A 146 1.37 -17.71 3.35
CA GLY A 146 1.55 -16.38 3.92
C GLY A 146 1.48 -15.26 2.90
N GLY A 147 2.20 -15.40 1.77
CA GLY A 147 2.15 -14.46 0.66
C GLY A 147 0.74 -14.31 0.08
N ALA A 148 0.09 -15.44 -0.23
CA ALA A 148 -1.27 -15.43 -0.75
C ALA A 148 -2.27 -14.78 0.22
N ALA A 149 -2.12 -14.98 1.53
CA ALA A 149 -2.97 -14.37 2.55
C ALA A 149 -2.77 -12.84 2.63
N ILE A 150 -1.53 -12.36 2.51
CA ILE A 150 -1.24 -10.92 2.44
C ILE A 150 -1.90 -10.31 1.21
N ASP A 151 -1.75 -10.94 0.04
CA ASP A 151 -2.36 -10.46 -1.20
C ASP A 151 -3.88 -10.38 -1.05
N ILE A 152 -4.54 -11.44 -0.57
CA ILE A 152 -5.99 -11.46 -0.33
C ILE A 152 -6.41 -10.35 0.64
N GLY A 153 -5.68 -10.14 1.73
CA GLY A 153 -5.96 -9.08 2.70
C GLY A 153 -5.85 -7.68 2.10
N LEU A 154 -4.81 -7.43 1.29
CA LEU A 154 -4.61 -6.17 0.60
C LEU A 154 -5.71 -5.91 -0.43
N LEU A 155 -6.10 -6.94 -1.19
CA LEU A 155 -7.15 -6.85 -2.20
C LEU A 155 -8.53 -6.58 -1.59
N THR A 156 -8.82 -7.15 -0.42
CA THR A 156 -10.14 -7.05 0.22
C THR A 156 -10.30 -5.81 1.08
N TYR A 157 -9.26 -5.39 1.81
CA TYR A 157 -9.37 -4.34 2.83
C TYR A 157 -8.27 -3.25 2.74
N GLY A 158 -7.27 -3.41 1.87
CA GLY A 158 -6.14 -2.49 1.75
C GLY A 158 -6.55 -1.06 1.38
N TYR A 159 -7.67 -0.89 0.68
CA TYR A 159 -8.17 0.43 0.25
C TYR A 159 -8.45 1.39 1.41
N ASN A 160 -8.82 0.89 2.59
CA ASN A 160 -9.07 1.74 3.76
C ASN A 160 -7.78 2.40 4.26
N ILE A 161 -6.67 1.66 4.23
CA ILE A 161 -5.36 2.20 4.60
C ILE A 161 -4.86 3.15 3.52
N MET A 162 -5.01 2.80 2.24
CA MET A 162 -4.64 3.71 1.13
C MET A 162 -5.42 5.03 1.19
N LYS A 163 -6.73 4.98 1.49
CA LYS A 163 -7.55 6.16 1.72
C LYS A 163 -7.08 6.95 2.94
N SER A 164 -6.81 6.28 4.06
CA SER A 164 -6.45 6.95 5.31
C SER A 164 -5.05 7.59 5.28
N LEU A 165 -4.10 7.00 4.54
CA LEU A 165 -2.69 7.39 4.60
C LEU A 165 -2.19 8.09 3.33
N GLY A 166 -2.81 7.87 2.17
CA GLY A 166 -2.29 8.28 0.86
C GLY A 166 -2.04 9.79 0.72
N ASN A 167 -3.12 10.58 0.66
CA ASN A 167 -3.04 12.03 0.45
C ASN A 167 -3.18 12.87 1.73
N HIS A 168 -3.38 12.23 2.88
CA HIS A 168 -3.71 12.93 4.13
C HIS A 168 -2.50 13.39 4.96
N ILE A 169 -1.31 12.83 4.73
CA ILE A 169 -0.08 13.22 5.46
C ILE A 169 0.65 14.36 4.75
N THR A 170 0.77 14.29 3.43
CA THR A 170 1.41 15.29 2.57
C THR A 170 0.80 15.21 1.17
N PHE A 171 1.08 16.19 0.32
CA PHE A 171 0.71 16.14 -1.09
C PHE A 171 1.48 15.02 -1.81
N HIS A 172 0.77 14.03 -2.35
CA HIS A 172 1.36 12.90 -3.04
C HIS A 172 1.40 13.16 -4.56
N SER A 173 2.60 13.49 -5.08
CA SER A 173 2.87 13.54 -6.52
C SER A 173 3.83 12.42 -6.92
N PRO A 174 3.87 12.00 -8.20
CA PRO A 174 4.73 10.90 -8.62
C PRO A 174 6.21 11.02 -8.25
N SER A 175 6.77 12.22 -8.35
CA SER A 175 8.16 12.51 -7.95
C SER A 175 8.37 12.31 -6.44
N ARG A 176 7.43 12.77 -5.62
CA ARG A 176 7.44 12.57 -4.17
C ARG A 176 7.22 11.11 -3.80
N GLY A 177 6.26 10.45 -4.43
CA GLY A 177 5.95 9.02 -4.28
C GLY A 177 7.17 8.17 -4.51
N PHE A 178 7.87 8.41 -5.63
CA PHE A 178 9.16 7.78 -5.93
C PHE A 178 10.17 7.95 -4.79
N SER A 179 10.39 9.18 -4.30
CA SER A 179 11.34 9.42 -3.21
C SER A 179 10.93 8.76 -1.89
N MET A 180 9.64 8.80 -1.54
CA MET A 180 9.08 8.19 -0.34
C MET A 180 9.27 6.67 -0.35
N GLU A 181 8.85 6.03 -1.44
CA GLU A 181 8.93 4.58 -1.64
C GLU A 181 10.38 4.11 -1.69
N LEU A 182 11.25 4.80 -2.44
CA LEU A 182 12.66 4.43 -2.55
C LEU A 182 13.37 4.51 -1.20
N GLY A 183 13.17 5.61 -0.45
CA GLY A 183 13.76 5.79 0.87
C GLY A 183 13.30 4.72 1.85
N ALA A 184 11.99 4.49 1.94
CA ALA A 184 11.43 3.47 2.82
C ALA A 184 11.89 2.06 2.44
N SER A 185 11.88 1.72 1.14
CA SER A 185 12.28 0.40 0.64
C SER A 185 13.75 0.13 0.90
N LEU A 186 14.63 1.11 0.69
CA LEU A 186 16.06 0.95 0.94
C LEU A 186 16.33 0.70 2.42
N THR A 187 15.65 1.43 3.32
CA THR A 187 15.74 1.20 4.77
C THR A 187 15.29 -0.21 5.13
N VAL A 188 14.11 -0.63 4.65
CA VAL A 188 13.56 -1.96 4.95
C VAL A 188 14.47 -3.07 4.41
N LEU A 189 14.86 -3.02 3.14
CA LEU A 189 15.72 -4.04 2.56
C LEU A 189 17.08 -4.14 3.25
N THR A 190 17.66 -3.00 3.64
CA THR A 190 18.93 -2.98 4.39
C THR A 190 18.76 -3.64 5.75
N ALA A 191 17.69 -3.31 6.48
CA ALA A 191 17.38 -3.92 7.77
C ALA A 191 17.10 -5.43 7.66
N SER A 192 16.34 -5.85 6.66
CA SER A 192 16.09 -7.26 6.37
C SER A 192 17.38 -8.02 6.07
N LYS A 193 18.34 -7.42 5.34
CA LYS A 193 19.64 -8.05 5.09
C LYS A 193 20.48 -8.28 6.36
N ILE A 194 20.37 -7.41 7.35
CA ILE A 194 21.05 -7.57 8.63
C ILE A 194 20.21 -8.32 9.67
N ASN A 195 19.07 -8.91 9.26
CA ASN A 195 18.13 -9.64 10.11
C ASN A 195 17.57 -8.82 11.29
N VAL A 196 17.43 -7.50 11.12
CA VAL A 196 16.80 -6.63 12.11
C VAL A 196 15.34 -6.42 11.73
N PRO A 197 14.37 -6.82 12.58
CA PRO A 197 12.97 -6.57 12.32
C PRO A 197 12.68 -5.08 12.41
N VAL A 198 12.15 -4.51 11.33
CA VAL A 198 11.76 -3.09 11.26
C VAL A 198 10.29 -2.96 10.91
N SER A 199 9.70 -1.83 11.27
CA SER A 199 8.33 -1.50 10.88
C SER A 199 8.34 -0.78 9.54
N THR A 200 7.84 -1.43 8.50
CA THR A 200 7.60 -0.85 7.16
C THR A 200 6.73 0.41 7.24
N THR A 201 5.74 0.41 8.15
CA THR A 201 4.85 1.55 8.39
C THR A 201 5.60 2.76 8.96
N HIS A 202 6.55 2.55 9.87
CA HIS A 202 7.40 3.64 10.38
C HIS A 202 8.32 4.18 9.29
N CYS A 203 8.91 3.30 8.48
CA CYS A 203 9.78 3.68 7.38
C CYS A 203 9.04 4.57 6.36
N ILE A 204 7.86 4.16 5.90
CA ILE A 204 7.10 4.96 4.92
C ILE A 204 6.52 6.24 5.52
N THR A 205 6.03 6.21 6.76
CA THR A 205 5.52 7.42 7.43
C THR A 205 6.63 8.44 7.64
N GLY A 206 7.82 7.99 8.06
CA GLY A 206 9.00 8.83 8.21
C GLY A 206 9.49 9.40 6.88
N ALA A 207 9.54 8.57 5.82
CA ALA A 207 9.88 9.03 4.48
C ALA A 207 8.87 10.07 3.96
N THR A 208 7.58 9.86 4.23
CA THR A 208 6.50 10.78 3.86
C THR A 208 6.63 12.13 4.56
N ALA A 209 6.87 12.12 5.87
CA ALA A 209 7.11 13.35 6.63
C ALA A 209 8.39 14.07 6.15
N GLY A 210 9.46 13.32 5.87
CA GLY A 210 10.73 13.86 5.36
C GLY A 210 10.56 14.55 4.01
N VAL A 211 9.92 13.88 3.04
CA VAL A 211 9.63 14.46 1.71
C VAL A 211 8.68 15.67 1.81
N GLY A 212 7.71 15.63 2.73
CA GLY A 212 6.85 16.78 3.00
C GLY A 212 7.65 17.99 3.49
N LEU A 213 8.57 17.80 4.44
CA LEU A 213 9.47 18.83 4.96
C LEU A 213 10.42 19.41 3.90
N CYS A 214 10.81 18.63 2.89
CA CYS A 214 11.61 19.12 1.75
C CYS A 214 10.90 20.22 0.93
N SER A 215 9.59 20.40 1.12
CA SER A 215 8.85 21.53 0.53
C SER A 215 9.19 22.89 1.16
N GLY A 216 9.99 22.92 2.24
CA GLY A 216 10.44 24.14 2.91
C GLY A 216 9.40 24.81 3.81
N LYS A 217 8.18 24.28 3.88
CA LYS A 217 7.10 24.76 4.75
C LYS A 217 6.71 23.72 5.77
N TRP A 218 6.61 24.12 7.03
CA TRP A 218 6.17 23.25 8.12
C TRP A 218 4.73 22.75 7.95
N ASN A 219 3.88 23.58 7.31
CA ASN A 219 2.46 23.29 7.09
C ASN A 219 2.21 22.32 5.93
N ALA A 220 3.22 21.95 5.15
CA ALA A 220 3.09 20.97 4.08
C ALA A 220 2.92 19.52 4.60
N VAL A 221 3.01 19.32 5.92
CA VAL A 221 2.82 18.03 6.60
C VAL A 221 1.68 18.12 7.60
N ASN A 222 0.78 17.14 7.58
CA ASN A 222 -0.29 17.02 8.55
C ASN A 222 0.23 16.42 9.88
N TRP A 223 0.76 17.27 10.75
CA TRP A 223 1.31 16.86 12.04
C TRP A 223 0.31 16.20 12.97
N ARG A 224 -0.98 16.55 12.86
CA ARG A 224 -2.03 15.91 13.64
C ARG A 224 -2.14 14.44 13.28
N LEU A 225 -2.15 14.12 11.98
CA LEU A 225 -2.24 12.74 11.53
C LEU A 225 -0.97 11.96 11.89
N VAL A 226 0.21 12.57 11.72
CA VAL A 226 1.49 11.95 12.15
C VAL A 226 1.49 11.65 13.66
N ALA A 227 1.00 12.57 14.49
CA ALA A 227 0.88 12.35 15.93
C ALA A 227 -0.14 11.27 16.28
N GLN A 228 -1.26 11.19 15.55
CA GLN A 228 -2.25 10.11 15.70
C GLN A 228 -1.64 8.75 15.34
N CYS A 229 -0.85 8.66 14.27
CA CYS A 229 -0.10 7.45 13.93
C CYS A 229 0.85 7.06 15.06
N PHE A 230 1.65 8.01 15.58
CA PHE A 230 2.57 7.76 16.67
C PHE A 230 1.88 7.24 17.94
N PHE A 231 0.79 7.88 18.34
CA PHE A 231 -0.01 7.44 19.48
C PHE A 231 -0.59 6.04 19.25
N SER A 232 -1.07 5.75 18.03
CA SER A 232 -1.58 4.42 17.69
C SER A 232 -0.51 3.34 17.87
N TRP A 233 0.73 3.59 17.45
CA TRP A 233 1.83 2.63 17.60
C TRP A 233 2.12 2.31 19.07
N ILE A 234 2.15 3.32 19.93
CA ILE A 234 2.35 3.13 21.38
C ILE A 234 1.20 2.31 21.99
N VAL A 235 -0.05 2.57 21.60
CA VAL A 235 -1.22 1.88 22.16
C VAL A 235 -1.36 0.45 21.65
N THR A 236 -0.99 0.19 20.40
CA THR A 236 -1.14 -1.14 19.79
C THR A 236 -0.30 -2.21 20.48
N VAL A 237 0.93 -1.91 20.92
CA VAL A 237 1.83 -2.88 21.59
C VAL A 237 1.25 -3.44 22.90
N PRO A 238 0.89 -2.64 23.91
CA PRO A 238 0.32 -3.14 25.16
C PRO A 238 -1.05 -3.80 24.93
N PHE A 239 -1.85 -3.28 23.99
CA PHE A 239 -3.14 -3.90 23.66
C PHE A 239 -2.95 -5.30 23.07
N ALA A 240 -2.05 -5.46 22.09
CA ALA A 240 -1.74 -6.76 21.50
C ALA A 240 -1.15 -7.74 22.54
N ALA A 241 -0.25 -7.26 23.41
CA ALA A 241 0.31 -8.06 24.48
C ALA A 241 -0.77 -8.53 25.49
N LEU A 242 -1.68 -7.64 25.87
CA LEU A 242 -2.79 -7.95 26.77
C LEU A 242 -3.72 -9.00 26.16
N VAL A 243 -4.17 -8.78 24.92
CA VAL A 243 -5.09 -9.72 24.24
C VAL A 243 -4.42 -11.08 24.05
N SER A 244 -3.17 -11.12 23.58
CA SER A 244 -2.40 -12.35 23.43
C SER A 244 -2.24 -13.08 24.78
N GLY A 245 -1.89 -12.35 25.84
CA GLY A 245 -1.76 -12.89 27.19
C GLY A 245 -3.06 -13.45 27.75
N LEU A 246 -4.20 -12.79 27.51
CA LEU A 246 -5.53 -13.27 27.92
C LEU A 246 -5.92 -14.55 27.17
N VAL A 247 -5.70 -14.60 25.86
CA VAL A 247 -5.97 -15.79 25.04
C VAL A 247 -5.09 -16.96 25.49
N PHE A 248 -3.81 -16.73 25.75
CA PHE A 248 -2.91 -17.75 26.27
C PHE A 248 -3.31 -18.22 27.68
N ALA A 249 -3.68 -17.31 28.57
CA ALA A 249 -4.13 -17.65 29.92
C ALA A 249 -5.44 -18.46 29.90
N PHE A 250 -6.34 -18.15 28.95
CA PHE A 250 -7.55 -18.93 28.73
C PHE A 250 -7.21 -20.33 28.20
N ALA A 251 -6.39 -20.44 27.16
CA ALA A 251 -6.04 -21.72 26.55
C ALA A 251 -5.25 -22.64 27.51
N SER A 252 -4.34 -22.08 28.31
CA SER A 252 -3.55 -22.85 29.29
C SER A 252 -4.35 -23.31 30.52
N ARG A 253 -5.47 -22.65 30.83
CA ARG A 253 -6.38 -23.02 31.93
C ARG A 253 -7.66 -23.71 31.45
N ALA A 254 -7.85 -23.88 30.15
CA ALA A 254 -8.96 -24.64 29.62
C ALA A 254 -8.84 -26.09 30.11
N PRO A 255 -9.93 -26.71 30.62
CA PRO A 255 -9.89 -28.09 31.06
C PRO A 255 -9.46 -28.96 29.89
N SER A 256 -8.31 -29.62 30.02
CA SER A 256 -7.87 -30.63 29.07
C SER A 256 -8.86 -31.79 29.11
N LEU A 257 -9.26 -32.30 27.94
CA LEU A 257 -9.97 -33.57 27.84
C LEU A 257 -8.99 -34.71 28.20
N VAL A 258 -8.74 -34.86 29.50
CA VAL A 258 -8.08 -36.00 30.14
C VAL A 258 -8.88 -36.32 31.39
#